data_AF-A0A9N8ZW84-F1
#
_entry.id   AF-A0A9N8ZW84-F1
#
_cell.length_a   1.000
_cell.length_b   1.000
_cell.length_c   1.000
_cell.angle_alpha   90.00
_cell.angle_beta   90.00
_cell.angle_gamma   90.00
#
_symmetry.space_group_name_H-M   'P 1'
#
loop_
_entity.id
_entity.type
_entity.pdbx_description
1 polymer ?
#
loop_
_entity_poly.entity_id
_entity_poly.type
_entity_poly.pdbx_seq_one_letter_code
_entity_poly.pdbx_strand_id
1 'polypeptide(L)'
;VAPRAKMNEQRKRRFENANANDKFDRSSVTPDLSEHIKEFISNKVQTDGDWGTKKIIFSGHDVPGEGEYKILEFIRHSELDSLKHLIFGKDSDIILLGLLQYKKNIKVICTDKITSKPKEFEIKALPILREELEKEFKKLWDVNPRPPFKFNIGSIIKDFVLLTFFVGNDFITGLHNFNIKYKGLDLAIRIYKEVLKDCDSYINNEGILNIKVLEKIFAKLSIIEKYEHNGNYFELYKKIQEKSTKVTKKNETEFQKWKSNYYQNHDRENSKAEQNQYKV
;
A
#
# COMPACT_ATOMS: atom_id res chain seq x y z
N VAL A 1 5.07 -18.38 10.52
CA VAL A 1 5.19 -18.59 9.05
C VAL A 1 4.36 -17.52 8.32
N ALA A 2 4.92 -16.92 7.27
CA ALA A 2 4.28 -15.85 6.47
C ALA A 2 3.57 -16.41 5.21
N PRO A 3 2.67 -15.66 4.56
CA PRO A 3 2.02 -16.09 3.32
C PRO A 3 3.02 -16.34 2.17
N ARG A 4 2.65 -17.20 1.21
CA ARG A 4 3.52 -17.61 0.08
C ARG A 4 4.06 -16.43 -0.73
N ALA A 5 3.24 -15.41 -0.97
CA ALA A 5 3.66 -14.21 -1.69
C ALA A 5 4.82 -13.50 -0.96
N LYS A 6 4.74 -13.38 0.37
CA LYS A 6 5.80 -12.83 1.20
C LYS A 6 7.03 -13.73 1.23
N MET A 7 6.84 -15.05 1.28
CA MET A 7 7.96 -16.00 1.23
C MET A 7 8.77 -15.85 -0.07
N ASN A 8 8.11 -15.60 -1.20
CA ASN A 8 8.78 -15.36 -2.48
C ASN A 8 9.59 -14.06 -2.46
N GLU A 9 9.03 -12.96 -1.93
CA GLU A 9 9.73 -11.67 -1.77
C GLU A 9 10.94 -11.81 -0.82
N GLN A 10 10.75 -12.43 0.34
CA GLN A 10 11.83 -12.71 1.29
C GLN A 10 12.92 -13.60 0.69
N ARG A 11 12.55 -14.64 -0.07
CA ARG A 11 13.52 -15.52 -0.76
C ARG A 11 14.33 -14.74 -1.78
N LYS A 12 13.69 -13.91 -2.61
CA LYS A 12 14.37 -13.07 -3.60
C LYS A 12 15.38 -12.14 -2.91
N ARG A 13 14.97 -11.43 -1.85
CA ARG A 13 15.86 -10.55 -1.09
C ARG A 13 17.02 -11.28 -0.44
N ARG A 14 16.79 -12.44 0.16
CA ARG A 14 17.87 -13.23 0.77
C ARG A 14 18.87 -13.68 -0.28
N PHE A 15 18.40 -14.11 -1.44
CA PHE A 15 19.26 -14.50 -2.55
C PHE A 15 20.11 -13.34 -3.08
N GLU A 16 19.49 -12.17 -3.29
CA GLU A 16 20.21 -10.96 -3.74
C GLU A 16 21.23 -10.46 -2.71
N ASN A 17 20.95 -10.59 -1.41
CA ASN A 17 21.84 -10.15 -0.33
C ASN A 17 22.83 -11.21 0.15
N ALA A 18 22.77 -12.45 -0.34
CA ALA A 18 23.66 -13.53 0.10
C ALA A 18 25.14 -13.25 -0.24
N ASN A 19 25.40 -12.40 -1.24
CA ASN A 19 26.73 -12.01 -1.68
C ASN A 19 27.27 -10.75 -0.97
N ALA A 20 26.53 -10.20 0.00
CA ALA A 20 27.02 -9.08 0.79
C ALA A 20 27.99 -9.61 1.86
N ASN A 21 29.23 -9.12 1.87
CA ASN A 21 30.21 -9.37 2.95
C ASN A 21 29.82 -8.62 4.24
N ASP A 22 28.65 -8.93 4.79
CA ASP A 22 28.20 -8.39 6.06
C ASP A 22 28.87 -9.15 7.21
N LYS A 23 29.25 -8.42 8.27
CA LYS A 23 29.80 -9.00 9.51
C LYS A 23 28.78 -9.86 10.29
N PHE A 24 27.50 -9.75 9.94
CA PHE A 24 26.40 -10.48 10.56
C PHE A 24 25.54 -11.12 9.48
N ASP A 25 25.37 -12.44 9.55
CA ASP A 25 24.48 -13.16 8.65
C ASP A 25 23.02 -12.79 8.96
N ARG A 26 22.44 -11.93 8.11
CA ARG A 26 21.06 -11.47 8.25
C ARG A 26 20.02 -12.58 8.06
N SER A 27 20.42 -13.75 7.54
CA SER A 27 19.54 -14.91 7.37
C SER A 27 19.44 -15.78 8.63
N SER A 28 20.33 -15.56 9.61
CA SER A 28 20.46 -16.36 10.85
C SER A 28 19.45 -16.02 11.96
N VAL A 29 18.43 -15.20 11.69
CA VAL A 29 17.38 -14.88 12.68
C VAL A 29 16.55 -16.13 12.96
N THR A 30 16.82 -16.78 14.11
CA THR A 30 16.46 -18.17 14.43
C THR A 30 15.69 -18.28 15.76
N PRO A 31 15.10 -19.45 16.07
CA PRO A 31 14.37 -19.72 17.32
C PRO A 31 15.10 -19.30 18.60
N ASP A 32 16.43 -19.49 18.68
CA ASP A 32 17.26 -19.20 19.85
C ASP A 32 17.15 -17.74 20.29
N LEU A 33 16.97 -16.80 19.36
CA LEU A 33 16.76 -15.40 19.69
C LEU A 33 15.48 -15.18 20.52
N SER A 34 14.45 -15.99 20.31
CA SER A 34 13.18 -15.86 21.05
C SER A 34 13.34 -16.23 22.52
N GLU A 35 14.19 -17.19 22.85
CA GLU A 35 14.47 -17.58 24.24
C GLU A 35 15.23 -16.46 24.97
N HIS A 36 16.29 -15.95 24.35
CA HIS A 36 17.05 -14.82 24.90
C HIS A 36 16.17 -13.57 25.12
N ILE A 37 15.22 -13.29 24.22
CA ILE A 37 14.26 -12.18 24.41
C ILE A 37 13.34 -12.44 25.60
N LYS A 38 12.84 -13.67 25.79
CA LYS A 38 11.99 -14.03 26.94
C LYS A 38 12.77 -13.90 28.26
N GLU A 39 14.02 -14.33 28.29
CA GLU A 39 14.91 -14.15 29.45
C GLU A 39 15.17 -12.66 29.74
N PHE A 40 15.46 -11.88 28.70
CA PHE A 40 15.63 -10.43 28.82
C PHE A 40 14.39 -9.74 29.41
N ILE A 41 13.19 -10.06 28.89
CA ILE A 41 11.92 -9.53 29.41
C ILE A 41 11.75 -9.92 30.88
N SER A 42 12.01 -11.19 31.22
CA SER A 42 11.87 -11.70 32.59
C SER A 42 12.81 -10.98 33.56
N ASN A 43 14.07 -10.78 33.17
CA ASN A 43 15.05 -10.01 33.94
C ASN A 43 14.58 -8.56 34.11
N LYS A 44 14.11 -7.90 33.05
CA LYS A 44 13.61 -6.52 33.12
C LYS A 44 12.42 -6.36 34.03
N VAL A 45 11.44 -7.26 33.98
CA VAL A 45 10.29 -7.23 34.90
C VAL A 45 10.71 -7.34 36.36
N GLN A 46 11.79 -8.07 36.66
CA GLN A 46 12.28 -8.25 38.04
C GLN A 46 13.18 -7.10 38.51
N THR A 47 13.97 -6.51 37.61
CA THR A 47 15.01 -5.52 37.96
C THR A 47 14.61 -4.08 37.72
N ASP A 48 13.61 -3.83 36.87
CA ASP A 48 13.15 -2.52 36.45
C ASP A 48 11.70 -2.30 36.89
N GLY A 49 11.51 -1.40 37.88
CA GLY A 49 10.21 -1.13 38.48
C GLY A 49 9.17 -0.64 37.47
N ASP A 50 9.58 0.03 36.39
CA ASP A 50 8.64 0.48 35.35
C ASP A 50 8.06 -0.69 34.58
N TRP A 51 8.88 -1.71 34.26
CA TRP A 51 8.46 -2.89 33.52
C TRP A 51 7.52 -3.78 34.34
N GLY A 52 7.76 -3.89 35.64
CA GLY A 52 6.92 -4.67 36.56
C GLY A 52 5.46 -4.20 36.63
N THR A 53 5.17 -2.95 36.25
CA THR A 53 3.80 -2.39 36.26
C THR A 53 3.05 -2.57 34.94
N LYS A 54 3.70 -3.07 33.87
CA LYS A 54 3.12 -3.12 32.53
C LYS A 54 2.66 -4.54 32.17
N LYS A 55 1.58 -4.62 31.40
CA LYS A 55 1.23 -5.86 30.69
C LYS A 55 2.13 -6.01 29.46
N ILE A 56 3.04 -6.97 29.49
CA ILE A 56 3.98 -7.27 28.40
C ILE A 56 3.50 -8.53 27.67
N ILE A 57 3.40 -8.44 26.34
CA ILE A 57 2.99 -9.56 25.48
C ILE A 57 4.13 -9.80 24.48
N PHE A 58 4.64 -11.02 24.46
CA PHE A 58 5.64 -11.46 23.49
C PHE A 58 5.00 -12.44 22.49
N SER A 59 5.15 -12.17 21.19
CA SER A 59 4.66 -13.03 20.11
C SER A 59 5.81 -13.44 19.20
N GLY A 60 6.39 -14.60 19.50
CA GLY A 60 7.59 -15.13 18.86
C GLY A 60 7.36 -15.75 17.47
N HIS A 61 8.34 -16.54 17.03
CA HIS A 61 8.34 -17.24 15.75
C HIS A 61 7.36 -18.43 15.71
N ASP A 62 7.02 -18.95 16.87
CA ASP A 62 6.05 -20.02 17.14
C ASP A 62 4.61 -19.60 16.84
N VAL A 63 4.32 -18.29 16.87
CA VAL A 63 3.02 -17.73 16.48
C VAL A 63 3.03 -17.38 14.97
N PRO A 64 2.16 -17.98 14.15
CA PRO A 64 2.10 -17.71 12.71
C PRO A 64 1.67 -16.27 12.40
N GLY A 65 2.00 -15.80 11.20
CA GLY A 65 1.76 -14.42 10.79
C GLY A 65 2.99 -13.51 10.90
N GLU A 66 2.97 -12.45 10.10
CA GLU A 66 4.02 -11.42 10.10
C GLU A 66 3.83 -10.45 11.28
N GLY A 67 4.93 -9.92 11.83
CA GLY A 67 4.89 -9.10 13.04
C GLY A 67 3.94 -7.90 12.96
N GLU A 68 3.92 -7.21 11.82
CA GLU A 68 3.04 -6.05 11.58
C GLU A 68 1.56 -6.45 11.64
N TYR A 69 1.21 -7.55 10.99
CA TYR A 69 -0.16 -8.07 10.99
C TYR A 69 -0.57 -8.55 12.38
N LYS A 70 0.31 -9.22 13.12
CA LYS A 70 0.04 -9.64 14.51
C LYS A 70 -0.26 -8.45 15.42
N ILE A 71 0.51 -7.36 15.31
CA ILE A 71 0.27 -6.13 16.06
C ILE A 71 -1.10 -5.54 15.72
N LEU A 72 -1.40 -5.44 14.43
CA LEU A 72 -2.63 -4.82 13.95
C LEU A 72 -3.86 -5.66 14.25
N GLU A 73 -3.74 -6.99 14.21
CA GLU A 73 -4.79 -7.93 14.61
C GLU A 73 -5.06 -7.87 16.11
N PHE A 74 -4.00 -7.74 16.92
CA PHE A 74 -4.15 -7.52 18.36
C PHE A 74 -4.90 -6.21 18.65
N ILE A 75 -4.51 -5.10 18.01
CA ILE A 75 -5.21 -3.81 18.17
C ILE A 75 -6.67 -3.92 17.74
N ARG A 76 -6.96 -4.63 16.63
CA ARG A 76 -8.31 -4.80 16.09
C ARG A 76 -9.27 -5.45 17.09
N HIS A 77 -8.83 -6.51 17.77
CA HIS A 77 -9.65 -7.32 18.68
C HIS A 77 -9.57 -6.88 20.14
N SER A 78 -8.74 -5.89 20.46
CA SER A 78 -8.63 -5.37 21.81
C SER A 78 -9.75 -4.38 22.14
N GLU A 79 -10.22 -4.32 23.38
CA GLU A 79 -11.15 -3.30 23.88
C GLU A 79 -10.46 -1.93 24.10
N LEU A 80 -9.31 -1.69 23.47
CA LEU A 80 -8.39 -0.59 23.77
C LEU A 80 -8.57 0.61 22.83
N ASP A 81 -9.72 0.74 22.18
CA ASP A 81 -9.99 1.77 21.15
C ASP A 81 -9.85 3.20 21.65
N SER A 82 -10.07 3.39 22.96
CA SER A 82 -9.90 4.67 23.64
C SER A 82 -8.43 5.01 23.93
N LEU A 83 -7.52 4.03 23.87
CA LEU A 83 -6.11 4.24 24.17
C LEU A 83 -5.36 4.88 23.00
N LYS A 84 -4.20 5.46 23.33
CA LYS A 84 -3.22 5.92 22.34
C LYS A 84 -2.30 4.76 21.98
N HIS A 85 -2.36 4.31 20.74
CA HIS A 85 -1.49 3.25 20.22
C HIS A 85 -0.26 3.88 19.57
N LEU A 86 0.92 3.41 19.96
CA LEU A 86 2.20 3.84 19.39
C LEU A 86 2.91 2.61 18.84
N ILE A 87 3.03 2.52 17.52
CA ILE A 87 3.63 1.38 16.84
C ILE A 87 5.03 1.78 16.38
N PHE A 88 6.04 1.04 16.79
CA PHE A 88 7.40 1.22 16.27
C PHE A 88 7.56 0.41 14.98
N GLY A 89 7.88 1.09 13.88
CA GLY A 89 7.88 0.48 12.56
C GLY A 89 8.76 1.22 11.56
N LYS A 90 9.61 0.48 10.84
CA LYS A 90 10.48 1.05 9.80
C LYS A 90 9.77 1.19 8.45
N ASP A 91 8.77 0.33 8.21
CA ASP A 91 8.20 0.15 6.89
C ASP A 91 6.92 0.97 6.71
N SER A 92 6.69 1.42 5.48
CA SER A 92 5.52 2.23 5.09
C SER A 92 4.22 1.45 5.23
N ASP A 93 4.28 0.13 5.21
CA ASP A 93 3.12 -0.76 5.24
C ASP A 93 2.35 -0.60 6.55
N ILE A 94 3.04 -0.41 7.68
CA ILE A 94 2.40 -0.12 8.98
C ILE A 94 1.54 1.14 8.91
N ILE A 95 1.93 2.16 8.13
CA ILE A 95 1.13 3.37 7.96
C ILE A 95 -0.15 3.04 7.18
N LEU A 96 -0.04 2.35 6.05
CA LEU A 96 -1.17 1.98 5.21
C LEU A 96 -2.13 1.03 5.92
N LEU A 97 -1.60 -0.02 6.53
CA LEU A 97 -2.36 -0.99 7.31
C LEU A 97 -2.98 -0.35 8.56
N GLY A 98 -2.27 0.57 9.23
CA GLY A 98 -2.78 1.35 10.34
C GLY A 98 -3.95 2.26 9.96
N LEU A 99 -3.94 2.82 8.74
CA LEU A 99 -5.07 3.60 8.22
C LEU A 99 -6.34 2.75 8.09
N LEU A 100 -6.20 1.49 7.65
CA LEU A 100 -7.32 0.55 7.46
C LEU A 100 -7.98 0.08 8.76
N GLN A 101 -7.35 0.23 9.93
CA GLN A 101 -7.93 -0.21 11.21
C GLN A 101 -9.07 0.68 11.72
N TYR A 102 -9.32 1.84 11.11
CA TYR A 102 -10.31 2.85 11.55
C TYR A 102 -10.24 3.29 13.02
N LYS A 103 -9.15 2.97 13.74
CA LYS A 103 -8.95 3.42 15.12
C LYS A 103 -8.48 4.88 15.15
N LYS A 104 -9.07 5.66 16.05
CA LYS A 104 -8.87 7.12 16.14
C LYS A 104 -7.50 7.55 16.66
N ASN A 105 -6.70 6.63 17.22
CA ASN A 105 -5.54 7.01 18.03
C ASN A 105 -4.27 6.19 17.73
N ILE A 106 -4.01 5.85 16.46
CA ILE A 106 -2.77 5.14 16.07
C ILE A 106 -1.69 6.16 15.64
N LYS A 107 -0.50 6.05 16.23
CA LYS A 107 0.71 6.78 15.82
C LYS A 107 1.80 5.78 15.48
N VAL A 108 2.64 6.11 14.51
CA VAL A 108 3.76 5.27 14.07
C VAL A 108 5.07 6.02 14.35
N ILE A 109 6.00 5.37 15.03
CA ILE A 109 7.38 5.85 15.19
C ILE A 109 8.23 5.26 14.09
N CYS A 110 8.88 6.12 13.32
CA CYS A 110 9.90 5.75 12.34
C CYS A 110 11.26 6.30 12.77
N THR A 111 12.33 5.57 12.46
CA THR A 111 13.70 6.09 12.58
C THR A 111 14.09 6.78 11.28
N ASP A 112 14.62 8.00 11.34
CA ASP A 112 15.16 8.65 10.15
C ASP A 112 16.36 7.83 9.60
N LYS A 113 16.39 7.62 8.28
CA LYS A 113 17.46 6.90 7.58
C LYS A 113 18.59 7.84 7.15
N ILE A 114 18.40 9.16 7.21
CA ILE A 114 19.16 10.11 6.39
C ILE A 114 20.28 10.84 7.16
N THR A 115 20.27 10.90 8.49
CA THR A 115 21.22 11.75 9.21
C THR A 115 22.17 10.97 10.13
N SER A 116 23.47 11.26 10.02
CA SER A 116 24.55 10.78 10.90
C SER A 116 24.50 11.36 12.33
N LYS A 117 23.33 11.87 12.75
CA LYS A 117 23.07 12.48 14.05
C LYS A 117 22.42 11.45 14.99
N PRO A 118 22.41 11.66 16.33
CA PRO A 118 21.69 10.79 17.25
C PRO A 118 20.26 10.59 16.74
N LYS A 119 19.82 9.32 16.68
CA LYS A 119 18.58 8.86 16.03
C LYS A 119 17.38 9.69 16.48
N GLU A 120 17.00 10.69 15.70
CA GLU A 120 15.74 11.40 15.89
C GLU A 120 14.60 10.46 15.47
N PHE A 121 13.62 10.31 16.35
CA PHE A 121 12.41 9.54 16.08
C PHE A 121 11.37 10.48 15.46
N GLU A 122 10.87 10.11 14.29
CA GLU A 122 9.75 10.81 13.66
C GLU A 122 8.44 10.12 14.10
N ILE A 123 7.49 10.90 14.61
CA ILE A 123 6.16 10.41 14.98
C ILE A 123 5.15 10.80 13.90
N LYS A 124 4.63 9.81 13.20
CA LYS A 124 3.59 9.97 12.19
C LYS A 124 2.23 9.71 12.84
N ALA A 125 1.40 10.75 12.93
CA ALA A 125 0.06 10.66 13.49
C ALA A 125 -0.96 10.30 12.39
N LEU A 126 -1.46 9.08 12.41
CA LEU A 126 -2.42 8.61 11.42
C LEU A 126 -3.76 9.36 11.45
N PRO A 127 -4.27 9.85 12.60
CA PRO A 127 -5.48 10.67 12.63
C PRO A 127 -5.36 11.95 11.81
N ILE A 128 -4.21 12.63 11.91
CA ILE A 128 -3.92 13.83 11.12
C ILE A 128 -3.91 13.49 9.64
N LEU A 129 -3.26 12.38 9.24
CA LEU A 129 -3.27 11.93 7.84
C LEU A 129 -4.70 11.63 7.34
N ARG A 130 -5.57 11.05 8.17
CA ARG A 130 -6.98 10.83 7.82
C ARG A 130 -7.73 12.13 7.62
N GLU A 131 -7.53 13.12 8.50
CA GLU A 131 -8.14 14.44 8.38
C GLU A 131 -7.69 15.16 7.10
N GLU A 132 -6.41 15.06 6.74
CA GLU A 132 -5.89 15.65 5.50
C GLU A 132 -6.44 14.95 4.26
N LEU A 133 -6.54 13.61 4.27
CA LEU A 133 -7.22 12.87 3.21
C LEU A 133 -8.71 13.27 3.11
N GLU A 134 -9.39 13.40 4.23
CA GLU A 134 -10.79 13.83 4.24
C GLU A 134 -10.93 15.23 3.62
N LYS A 135 -10.16 16.20 4.07
CA LYS A 135 -10.15 17.56 3.49
C LYS A 135 -9.86 17.53 1.99
N GLU A 136 -8.88 16.73 1.57
CA GLU A 136 -8.45 16.70 0.18
C GLU A 136 -9.50 16.07 -0.74
N PHE A 137 -10.22 15.05 -0.30
CA PHE A 137 -11.26 14.40 -1.09
C PHE A 137 -12.62 15.08 -0.99
N LYS A 138 -12.98 15.62 0.18
CA LYS A 138 -14.29 16.27 0.41
C LYS A 138 -14.51 17.49 -0.48
N LYS A 139 -13.44 18.18 -0.88
CA LYS A 139 -13.47 19.23 -1.92
C LYS A 139 -14.25 18.80 -3.17
N LEU A 140 -14.16 17.53 -3.58
CA LEU A 140 -14.88 17.01 -4.76
C LEU A 140 -16.40 16.98 -4.57
N TRP A 141 -16.85 16.73 -3.34
CA TRP A 141 -18.26 16.73 -2.96
C TRP A 141 -18.78 18.15 -2.73
N ASP A 142 -17.99 19.00 -2.08
CA ASP A 142 -18.42 20.36 -1.72
C ASP A 142 -18.63 21.26 -2.96
N VAL A 143 -17.82 21.08 -4.02
CA VAL A 143 -17.92 21.87 -5.26
C VAL A 143 -18.96 21.33 -6.25
N ASN A 144 -19.49 20.12 -6.02
CA ASN A 144 -20.41 19.49 -6.95
C ASN A 144 -21.86 19.62 -6.46
N PRO A 145 -22.73 20.39 -7.13
CA PRO A 145 -24.12 20.56 -6.72
C PRO A 145 -24.94 19.27 -6.75
N ARG A 146 -24.44 18.21 -7.42
CA ARG A 146 -24.97 16.85 -7.36
C ARG A 146 -23.83 15.87 -7.15
N PRO A 147 -23.39 15.65 -5.89
CA PRO A 147 -22.30 14.75 -5.61
C PRO A 147 -22.63 13.34 -6.14
N PRO A 148 -21.62 12.60 -6.63
CA PRO A 148 -21.84 11.33 -7.33
C PRO A 148 -22.55 10.28 -6.45
N PHE A 149 -22.30 10.29 -5.14
CA PHE A 149 -22.90 9.44 -4.12
C PHE A 149 -22.54 9.97 -2.72
N LYS A 150 -22.99 9.34 -1.62
CA LYS A 150 -22.70 9.80 -0.25
C LYS A 150 -21.21 9.68 0.08
N PHE A 151 -20.60 10.77 0.56
CA PHE A 151 -19.21 10.77 1.01
C PHE A 151 -19.01 9.87 2.24
N ASN A 152 -17.98 9.04 2.18
CA ASN A 152 -17.54 8.14 3.22
C ASN A 152 -16.00 8.10 3.24
N ILE A 153 -15.40 8.74 4.26
CA ILE A 153 -13.93 8.73 4.46
C ILE A 153 -13.37 7.32 4.60
N GLY A 154 -14.15 6.38 5.13
CA GLY A 154 -13.75 5.00 5.23
C GLY A 154 -13.41 4.40 3.86
N SER A 155 -14.35 4.51 2.94
CA SER A 155 -14.17 3.99 1.58
C SER A 155 -13.04 4.71 0.84
N ILE A 156 -12.89 6.03 1.03
CA ILE A 156 -11.75 6.80 0.49
C ILE A 156 -10.40 6.26 1.00
N ILE A 157 -10.28 5.93 2.28
CA ILE A 157 -9.04 5.35 2.83
C ILE A 157 -8.75 3.99 2.19
N LYS A 158 -9.76 3.13 2.00
CA LYS A 158 -9.60 1.83 1.32
C LYS A 158 -9.12 2.00 -0.11
N ASP A 159 -9.72 2.94 -0.83
CA ASP A 159 -9.35 3.26 -2.20
C ASP A 159 -7.95 3.88 -2.26
N PHE A 160 -7.60 4.77 -1.33
CA PHE A 160 -6.26 5.36 -1.25
C PHE A 160 -5.18 4.29 -1.05
N VAL A 161 -5.40 3.34 -0.14
CA VAL A 161 -4.46 2.20 0.04
C VAL A 161 -4.37 1.38 -1.24
N LEU A 162 -5.48 1.14 -1.94
CA LEU A 162 -5.44 0.46 -3.24
C LEU A 162 -4.65 1.26 -4.29
N LEU A 163 -4.79 2.60 -4.34
CA LEU A 163 -4.03 3.45 -5.26
C LEU A 163 -2.52 3.38 -5.00
N THR A 164 -2.08 3.18 -3.75
CA THR A 164 -0.64 2.99 -3.46
C THR A 164 -0.08 1.71 -4.10
N PHE A 165 -0.92 0.71 -4.40
CA PHE A 165 -0.45 -0.51 -5.07
C PHE A 165 -0.01 -0.26 -6.51
N PHE A 166 -0.52 0.81 -7.15
CA PHE A 166 -0.09 1.20 -8.50
C PHE A 166 1.36 1.71 -8.52
N VAL A 167 1.84 2.25 -7.41
CA VAL A 167 3.25 2.64 -7.23
C VAL A 167 4.14 1.42 -7.01
N GLY A 168 3.55 0.31 -6.56
CA GLY A 168 4.21 -0.95 -6.27
C GLY A 168 4.23 -1.26 -4.77
N ASN A 169 4.20 -2.54 -4.45
CA ASN A 169 4.36 -3.09 -3.11
C ASN A 169 5.18 -4.39 -3.17
N ASP A 170 5.37 -5.04 -2.03
CA ASP A 170 6.14 -6.29 -1.93
C ASP A 170 5.62 -7.44 -2.80
N PHE A 171 4.36 -7.37 -3.24
CA PHE A 171 3.67 -8.42 -3.97
C PHE A 171 3.41 -8.07 -5.45
N ILE A 172 3.33 -6.78 -5.77
CA ILE A 172 2.95 -6.27 -7.08
C ILE A 172 4.00 -5.25 -7.52
N THR A 173 4.60 -5.48 -8.69
CA THR A 173 5.48 -4.49 -9.31
C THR A 173 4.68 -3.25 -9.67
N GLY A 174 5.21 -2.07 -9.32
CA GLY A 174 4.58 -0.80 -9.68
C GLY A 174 4.44 -0.62 -11.19
N LEU A 175 3.45 0.18 -11.59
CA LEU A 175 3.32 0.61 -12.98
C LEU A 175 4.54 1.43 -13.37
N HIS A 176 5.03 1.27 -14.59
CA HIS A 176 6.32 1.81 -15.04
C HIS A 176 6.45 3.33 -14.79
N ASN A 177 5.36 4.07 -14.97
CA ASN A 177 5.32 5.52 -14.85
C ASN A 177 4.84 6.02 -13.48
N PHE A 178 4.57 5.11 -12.54
CA PHE A 178 4.14 5.40 -11.18
C PHE A 178 5.30 5.22 -10.20
N ASN A 179 6.30 6.08 -10.30
CA ASN A 179 7.34 6.15 -9.29
C ASN A 179 7.04 7.26 -8.27
N ILE A 180 7.33 7.03 -6.99
CA ILE A 180 7.28 8.06 -5.94
C ILE A 180 8.12 9.28 -6.34
N LYS A 181 9.28 9.06 -6.97
CA LYS A 181 10.16 10.14 -7.47
C LYS A 181 9.48 11.05 -8.50
N TYR A 182 8.49 10.54 -9.24
CA TYR A 182 7.77 11.25 -10.28
C TYR A 182 6.34 11.63 -9.87
N LYS A 183 6.06 11.69 -8.56
CA LYS A 183 4.72 12.02 -8.05
C LYS A 183 3.62 11.09 -8.56
N GLY A 184 3.95 9.81 -8.75
CA GLY A 184 3.00 8.80 -9.24
C GLY A 184 1.74 8.70 -8.37
N LEU A 185 1.88 8.79 -7.04
CA LEU A 185 0.72 8.78 -6.14
C LEU A 185 -0.19 10.01 -6.35
N ASP A 186 0.38 11.20 -6.56
CA ASP A 186 -0.40 12.42 -6.83
C ASP A 186 -1.19 12.27 -8.15
N LEU A 187 -0.57 11.64 -9.15
CA LEU A 187 -1.24 11.33 -10.41
C LEU A 187 -2.38 10.31 -10.21
N ALA A 188 -2.15 9.26 -9.43
CA ALA A 188 -3.16 8.25 -9.12
C ALA A 188 -4.39 8.88 -8.45
N ILE A 189 -4.15 9.71 -7.43
CA ILE A 189 -5.19 10.45 -6.71
C ILE A 189 -5.96 11.38 -7.66
N ARG A 190 -5.26 12.09 -8.54
CA ARG A 190 -5.91 12.99 -9.52
C ARG A 190 -6.82 12.22 -10.48
N ILE A 191 -6.32 11.15 -11.09
CA ILE A 191 -7.10 10.31 -12.00
C ILE A 191 -8.31 9.73 -11.28
N TYR A 192 -8.11 9.22 -10.07
CA TYR A 192 -9.19 8.67 -9.27
C TYR A 192 -10.29 9.70 -8.98
N LYS A 193 -9.92 10.92 -8.56
CA LYS A 193 -10.87 12.03 -8.36
C LYS A 193 -11.64 12.38 -9.63
N GLU A 194 -11.01 12.30 -10.81
CA GLU A 194 -11.72 12.50 -12.07
C GLU A 194 -12.70 11.38 -12.37
N VAL A 195 -12.29 10.12 -12.20
CA VAL A 195 -13.16 8.96 -12.43
C VAL A 195 -14.37 8.98 -11.51
N LEU A 196 -14.19 9.36 -10.25
CA LEU A 196 -15.28 9.45 -9.28
C LEU A 196 -16.39 10.43 -9.69
N LYS A 197 -16.10 11.46 -10.49
CA LYS A 197 -17.12 12.40 -11.00
C LYS A 197 -18.15 11.70 -11.91
N ASP A 198 -17.72 10.64 -12.59
CA ASP A 198 -18.50 9.90 -13.58
C ASP A 198 -18.90 8.51 -13.08
N CYS A 199 -18.79 8.24 -11.77
CA CYS A 199 -19.13 6.96 -11.14
C CYS A 199 -20.11 7.16 -9.99
N ASP A 200 -20.83 6.11 -9.63
CA ASP A 200 -21.82 6.08 -8.55
C ASP A 200 -21.31 5.33 -7.29
N SER A 201 -20.06 4.90 -7.30
CA SER A 201 -19.48 4.03 -6.29
C SER A 201 -17.95 4.15 -6.19
N TYR A 202 -17.41 3.69 -5.07
CA TYR A 202 -15.97 3.56 -4.78
C TYR A 202 -15.33 2.37 -5.52
N ILE A 203 -14.00 2.29 -5.56
CA ILE A 203 -13.26 1.18 -6.19
C ILE A 203 -13.29 -0.06 -5.31
N ASN A 204 -13.16 0.10 -3.99
CA ASN A 204 -13.04 -1.01 -3.04
C ASN A 204 -14.26 -1.05 -2.12
N ASN A 205 -15.06 -2.11 -2.25
CA ASN A 205 -16.19 -2.39 -1.39
C ASN A 205 -15.87 -3.59 -0.48
N GLU A 206 -15.37 -3.32 0.74
CA GLU A 206 -15.01 -4.34 1.73
C GLU A 206 -14.09 -5.46 1.21
N GLY A 207 -13.11 -5.10 0.37
CA GLY A 207 -12.16 -6.03 -0.24
C GLY A 207 -12.58 -6.55 -1.61
N ILE A 208 -13.81 -6.28 -2.05
CA ILE A 208 -14.29 -6.62 -3.40
C ILE A 208 -14.07 -5.41 -4.31
N LEU A 209 -13.33 -5.60 -5.39
CA LEU A 209 -13.01 -4.53 -6.34
C LEU A 209 -14.15 -4.30 -7.33
N ASN A 210 -14.55 -3.03 -7.48
CA ASN A 210 -15.42 -2.57 -8.55
C ASN A 210 -14.62 -2.44 -9.84
N ILE A 211 -14.66 -3.50 -10.65
CA ILE A 211 -13.94 -3.60 -11.91
C ILE A 211 -14.30 -2.48 -12.87
N LYS A 212 -15.55 -1.99 -12.89
CA LYS A 212 -15.96 -0.90 -13.80
C LYS A 212 -15.26 0.42 -13.49
N VAL A 213 -15.11 0.75 -12.21
CA VAL A 213 -14.39 1.95 -11.78
C VAL A 213 -12.89 1.78 -12.06
N LEU A 214 -12.36 0.60 -11.76
CA LEU A 214 -10.96 0.27 -12.02
C LEU A 214 -10.60 0.33 -13.51
N GLU A 215 -11.48 -0.17 -14.39
CA GLU A 215 -11.33 -0.06 -15.85
C GLU A 215 -11.29 1.39 -16.32
N LYS A 216 -12.14 2.27 -15.79
CA LYS A 216 -12.10 3.71 -16.12
C LYS A 216 -10.78 4.36 -15.68
N ILE A 217 -10.23 3.94 -14.54
CA ILE A 217 -8.92 4.39 -14.06
C ILE A 217 -7.83 3.94 -15.04
N PHE A 218 -7.77 2.64 -15.38
CA PHE A 218 -6.78 2.12 -16.32
C PHE A 218 -6.93 2.70 -17.73
N ALA A 219 -8.15 2.98 -18.19
CA ALA A 219 -8.36 3.67 -19.45
C ALA A 219 -7.73 5.08 -19.44
N LYS A 220 -7.91 5.85 -18.36
CA LYS A 220 -7.23 7.15 -18.21
C LYS A 220 -5.71 7.02 -18.09
N LEU A 221 -5.22 6.01 -17.37
CA LEU A 221 -3.79 5.73 -17.23
C LEU A 221 -3.15 5.44 -18.60
N SER A 222 -3.77 4.58 -19.41
CA SER A 222 -3.25 4.20 -20.74
C SER A 222 -3.05 5.41 -21.67
N ILE A 223 -3.91 6.43 -21.55
CA ILE A 223 -3.77 7.68 -22.31
C ILE A 223 -2.48 8.38 -21.89
N ILE A 224 -2.24 8.53 -20.59
CA ILE A 224 -1.05 9.21 -20.05
C ILE A 224 0.23 8.49 -20.49
N GLU A 225 0.26 7.16 -20.37
CA GLU A 225 1.40 6.34 -20.81
C GLU A 225 1.71 6.53 -22.30
N LYS A 226 0.68 6.63 -23.14
CA LYS A 226 0.83 6.89 -24.59
C LYS A 226 1.46 8.26 -24.88
N TYR A 227 1.11 9.29 -24.11
CA TYR A 227 1.69 10.62 -24.26
C TYR A 227 3.14 10.69 -23.76
N GLU A 228 3.47 9.94 -22.70
CA GLU A 228 4.84 9.78 -22.21
C GLU A 228 5.74 9.11 -23.24
N HIS A 229 5.28 7.98 -23.78
CA HIS A 229 6.01 7.25 -24.82
C HIS A 229 6.31 8.13 -26.05
N ASN A 230 5.39 9.03 -26.39
CA ASN A 230 5.53 9.92 -27.54
C ASN A 230 6.30 11.23 -27.22
N GLY A 231 6.92 11.36 -26.04
CA GLY A 231 7.72 12.52 -25.65
C GLY A 231 6.92 13.78 -25.31
N ASN A 232 5.59 13.69 -25.24
CA ASN A 232 4.67 14.83 -25.05
C ASN A 232 4.13 14.94 -23.61
N TYR A 233 4.78 14.31 -22.64
CA TYR A 233 4.31 14.26 -21.26
C TYR A 233 4.12 15.65 -20.64
N PHE A 234 5.06 16.56 -20.89
CA PHE A 234 5.02 17.91 -20.34
C PHE A 234 3.81 18.71 -20.85
N GLU A 235 3.46 18.57 -22.14
CA GLU A 235 2.24 19.18 -22.70
C GLU A 235 0.97 18.58 -22.10
N LEU A 236 0.92 17.27 -21.88
CA LEU A 236 -0.22 16.62 -21.25
C LEU A 236 -0.35 17.06 -19.80
N TYR A 237 0.75 17.09 -19.04
CA TYR A 237 0.74 17.50 -17.63
C TYR A 237 0.22 18.94 -17.48
N LYS A 238 0.63 19.85 -18.39
CA LYS A 238 0.11 21.22 -18.47
C LYS A 238 -1.37 21.25 -18.85
N LYS A 239 -1.81 20.47 -19.85
CA LYS A 239 -3.23 20.36 -20.24
C LYS A 239 -4.12 19.78 -19.13
N ILE A 240 -3.62 18.81 -18.34
CA ILE A 240 -4.32 18.20 -17.19
C ILE A 240 -4.43 19.21 -16.03
N GLN A 241 -3.40 20.05 -15.81
CA GLN A 241 -3.48 21.14 -14.83
C GLN A 241 -4.47 22.23 -15.26
N GLU A 242 -4.61 22.48 -16.56
CA GLU A 242 -5.42 23.55 -17.12
C GLU A 242 -6.88 23.16 -17.41
N LYS A 243 -7.22 21.87 -17.61
CA LYS A 243 -8.59 21.41 -17.95
C LYS A 243 -8.98 20.05 -17.38
N SER A 244 -10.13 20.02 -16.70
CA SER A 244 -10.96 18.84 -16.44
C SER A 244 -11.33 18.13 -17.75
N THR A 245 -10.55 17.13 -18.15
CA THR A 245 -10.73 16.53 -19.47
C THR A 245 -11.83 15.47 -19.43
N LYS A 246 -12.99 15.80 -19.99
CA LYS A 246 -14.06 14.84 -20.30
C LYS A 246 -13.49 13.71 -21.15
N VAL A 247 -13.66 12.47 -20.69
CA VAL A 247 -13.32 11.27 -21.46
C VAL A 247 -14.23 11.23 -22.69
N THR A 248 -13.66 11.30 -23.89
CA THR A 248 -14.40 11.17 -25.15
C THR A 248 -14.53 9.69 -25.53
N LYS A 249 -15.71 9.30 -26.06
CA LYS A 249 -16.06 7.92 -26.51
C LYS A 249 -15.00 7.22 -27.38
N LYS A 250 -14.18 8.00 -28.09
CA LYS A 250 -13.09 7.50 -28.95
C LYS A 250 -12.00 6.77 -28.13
N ASN A 251 -11.64 7.29 -26.96
CA ASN A 251 -10.57 6.74 -26.13
C ASN A 251 -11.02 5.45 -25.41
N GLU A 252 -12.29 5.39 -25.01
CA GLU A 252 -12.88 4.17 -24.45
C GLU A 252 -12.89 3.04 -25.49
N THR A 253 -13.12 3.36 -26.76
CA THR A 253 -13.06 2.40 -27.87
C THR A 253 -11.62 1.90 -28.12
N GLU A 254 -10.60 2.77 -27.99
CA GLU A 254 -9.18 2.36 -28.11
C GLU A 254 -8.74 1.46 -26.96
N PHE A 255 -9.13 1.75 -25.71
CA PHE A 255 -8.82 0.90 -24.57
C PHE A 255 -9.50 -0.47 -24.68
N GLN A 256 -10.77 -0.53 -25.10
CA GLN A 256 -11.45 -1.82 -25.31
C GLN A 256 -10.79 -2.65 -26.42
N LYS A 257 -10.30 -2.00 -27.50
CA LYS A 257 -9.51 -2.66 -28.53
C LYS A 257 -8.18 -3.19 -28.00
N TRP A 258 -7.44 -2.38 -27.24
CA TRP A 258 -6.19 -2.81 -26.61
C TRP A 258 -6.42 -3.98 -25.64
N LYS A 259 -7.44 -3.87 -24.77
CA LYS A 259 -7.84 -4.92 -23.81
C LYS A 259 -8.13 -6.22 -24.53
N SER A 260 -8.97 -6.19 -25.58
CA SER A 260 -9.29 -7.36 -26.38
C SER A 260 -8.04 -7.98 -27.00
N ASN A 261 -7.13 -7.17 -27.56
CA ASN A 261 -5.90 -7.66 -28.17
C ASN A 261 -4.93 -8.25 -27.13
N TYR A 262 -4.78 -7.63 -25.96
CA TYR A 262 -3.89 -8.09 -24.90
C TYR A 262 -4.31 -9.47 -24.37
N TYR A 263 -5.57 -9.62 -23.97
CA TYR A 263 -6.08 -10.90 -23.46
C TYR A 263 -6.13 -11.98 -24.55
N GLN A 264 -6.51 -11.65 -25.79
CA GLN A 264 -6.46 -12.62 -26.90
C GLN A 264 -5.04 -13.11 -27.21
N ASN A 265 -4.02 -12.26 -27.04
CA ASN A 265 -2.63 -12.64 -27.26
C ASN A 265 -2.05 -13.40 -26.06
N HIS A 266 -2.37 -13.02 -24.82
CA HIS A 266 -1.94 -13.75 -23.62
C HIS A 266 -2.62 -15.12 -23.48
N ASP A 267 -3.89 -15.27 -23.86
CA ASP A 267 -4.55 -16.59 -23.89
C ASP A 267 -3.92 -17.51 -24.95
N ARG A 268 -3.46 -16.95 -26.08
CA ARG A 268 -2.72 -17.69 -27.12
C ARG A 268 -1.31 -18.09 -26.66
N GLU A 269 -0.64 -17.26 -25.87
CA GLU A 269 0.69 -17.58 -25.32
C GLU A 269 0.59 -18.62 -24.20
N ASN A 270 -0.41 -18.53 -23.31
CA ASN A 270 -0.66 -19.55 -22.28
C ASN A 270 -1.10 -20.89 -22.89
N SER A 271 -1.94 -20.88 -23.93
CA SER A 271 -2.32 -22.11 -24.64
C SER A 271 -1.13 -22.78 -25.35
N LYS A 272 -0.13 -21.99 -25.81
CA LYS A 272 1.12 -22.52 -26.38
C LYS A 272 2.09 -23.01 -25.29
N ALA A 273 2.13 -22.35 -24.13
CA ALA A 273 2.93 -22.77 -22.98
C ALA A 273 2.42 -24.09 -22.38
N GLU A 274 1.09 -24.27 -22.30
CA GLU A 274 0.49 -25.53 -21.85
C GLU A 274 0.68 -26.67 -22.85
N GLN A 275 0.65 -26.41 -24.17
CA GLN A 275 0.95 -27.42 -25.19
C GLN A 275 2.43 -27.86 -25.22
N ASN A 276 3.36 -27.00 -24.79
CA ASN A 276 4.78 -27.33 -24.70
C ASN A 276 5.17 -27.98 -23.36
N GLN A 277 4.29 -28.01 -22.35
CA GLN A 277 4.53 -28.72 -21.09
C GLN A 277 4.25 -30.24 -21.18
N TYR A 278 3.66 -30.71 -22.29
CA TYR A 278 3.30 -32.12 -22.53
C TYR A 278 3.94 -32.72 -23.80
N LYS A 279 5.00 -32.10 -24.34
CA LYS A 279 5.79 -32.69 -25.43
C LYS A 279 7.27 -32.81 -25.03
N VAL A 280 7.56 -34.01 -24.52
CA VAL A 280 8.86 -34.68 -24.29
C VAL A 280 9.76 -34.05 -23.23
#